data_AF-A0AAV8V647-F1
#
_entry.id   AF-A0AAV8V647-F1
#
_cell.length_a   1.000
_cell.length_b   1.000
_cell.length_c   1.000
_cell.angle_alpha   90.00
_cell.angle_beta   90.00
_cell.angle_gamma   90.00
#
_symmetry.space_group_name_H-M   'P 1'
#
loop_
_entity.id
_entity.type
_entity.pdbx_description
1 polymer ?
#
loop_
_entity_poly.entity_id
_entity_poly.type
_entity_poly.pdbx_seq_one_letter_code
_entity_poly.pdbx_strand_id
1 'polypeptide(L)'
;MNSSKSSTSVMFAASADGNVLPPYIVYKAQNLYESWTIGGVKGARYNKSLSGWFDHITFGDWKLSHFVSSITFHLFFLPPNSTHMTQPLDVAFFRPLKGAWRKILEKWKMREGRKAASIPKDKFPHMLKDLMMKIEDNKAANVKAGFRKSGIYPLNRHEVLSRLPQMSDEIEATEAAEHVSRAVVEVLKDLRYSTTPNTQRKRKKIVVTAGKSVIGADFQAEEEETERQ
;
A
#
# COMPACT_ATOMS: atom_id res chain seq x y z
N MET A 1 -19.43 -11.29 -11.59
CA MET A 1 -18.87 -10.04 -11.00
C MET A 1 -17.38 -10.02 -11.27
N ASN A 2 -16.93 -9.15 -12.17
CA ASN A 2 -15.52 -9.06 -12.57
C ASN A 2 -14.72 -8.45 -11.41
N SER A 3 -13.96 -9.26 -10.66
CA SER A 3 -13.23 -8.84 -9.45
C SER A 3 -11.89 -8.16 -9.74
N SER A 4 -11.80 -7.40 -10.84
CA SER A 4 -10.60 -6.61 -11.10
C SER A 4 -10.48 -5.54 -10.03
N LYS A 5 -9.44 -5.63 -9.19
CA LYS A 5 -9.09 -4.60 -8.21
C LYS A 5 -8.99 -3.26 -8.95
N SER A 6 -9.96 -2.37 -8.70
CA SER A 6 -9.92 -1.01 -9.23
C SER A 6 -8.81 -0.25 -8.53
N SER A 7 -7.84 0.25 -9.29
CA SER A 7 -6.77 1.12 -8.80
C SER A 7 -6.83 2.47 -9.49
N THR A 8 -6.48 3.52 -8.75
CA THR A 8 -6.25 4.87 -9.27
C THR A 8 -4.83 5.26 -8.91
N SER A 9 -4.04 5.63 -9.92
CA SER A 9 -2.66 6.05 -9.72
C SER A 9 -2.62 7.55 -9.54
N VAL A 10 -1.85 8.03 -8.57
CA VAL A 10 -1.64 9.45 -8.33
C VAL A 10 -0.15 9.71 -8.25
N MET A 11 0.33 10.63 -9.09
CA MET A 11 1.69 11.10 -9.03
C MET A 11 1.77 12.38 -8.23
N PHE A 12 2.67 12.37 -7.25
CA PHE A 12 3.06 13.52 -6.46
C PHE A 12 4.47 13.96 -6.85
N ALA A 13 4.67 15.26 -6.96
CA ALA A 13 5.97 15.86 -7.18
C ALA A 13 6.15 17.01 -6.21
N ALA A 14 7.34 17.13 -5.63
CA ALA A 14 7.65 18.17 -4.66
C ALA A 14 9.10 18.62 -4.81
N SER A 15 9.36 19.85 -4.38
CA SER A 15 10.69 20.47 -4.38
C SER A 15 11.20 20.66 -2.95
N ALA A 16 12.51 20.82 -2.83
CA ALA A 16 13.19 20.92 -1.54
C ALA A 16 12.83 22.20 -0.73
N ASP A 17 12.25 23.20 -1.39
CA ASP A 17 11.68 24.40 -0.77
C ASP A 17 10.32 24.15 -0.10
N GLY A 18 9.79 22.92 -0.16
CA GLY A 18 8.53 22.51 0.45
C GLY A 18 7.30 22.65 -0.45
N ASN A 19 7.48 23.11 -1.70
CA ASN A 19 6.37 23.17 -2.65
C ASN A 19 6.01 21.78 -3.16
N VAL A 20 4.71 21.51 -3.28
CA VAL A 20 4.16 20.27 -3.84
C VAL A 20 3.31 20.65 -5.03
N LEU A 21 3.64 20.11 -6.20
CA LEU A 21 2.88 20.35 -7.42
C LEU A 21 1.47 19.74 -7.30
N PRO A 22 0.48 20.30 -8.02
CA PRO A 22 -0.82 19.67 -8.13
C PRO A 22 -0.69 18.18 -8.55
N PRO A 23 -1.49 17.29 -7.96
CA PRO A 23 -1.39 15.87 -8.27
C PRO A 23 -1.80 15.59 -9.72
N TYR A 24 -1.17 14.59 -10.31
CA TYR A 24 -1.53 14.05 -11.62
C TYR A 24 -2.17 12.67 -11.45
N ILE A 25 -3.43 12.53 -11.81
CA ILE A 25 -4.26 11.36 -11.56
C ILE A 25 -4.40 10.55 -12.85
N VAL A 26 -4.15 9.24 -12.78
CA VAL A 26 -4.35 8.30 -13.90
C VAL A 26 -5.36 7.23 -13.50
N TYR A 27 -6.47 7.18 -14.23
CA TYR A 27 -7.49 6.15 -14.09
C TYR A 27 -7.24 4.96 -15.01
N LYS A 28 -7.46 3.74 -14.50
CA LYS A 28 -7.56 2.56 -15.37
C LYS A 28 -8.85 2.61 -16.20
N ALA A 29 -8.77 3.05 -17.46
CA ALA A 29 -9.93 3.22 -18.33
C ALA A 29 -9.56 3.34 -19.81
N GLN A 30 -10.55 3.08 -20.68
CA GLN A 30 -10.44 3.41 -22.11
C GLN A 30 -10.75 4.89 -22.39
N ASN A 31 -11.74 5.44 -21.69
CA ASN A 31 -12.21 6.82 -21.82
C ASN A 31 -12.13 7.54 -20.47
N LEU A 32 -11.98 8.87 -20.53
CA LEU A 32 -12.07 9.76 -19.38
C LEU A 32 -13.42 10.49 -19.44
N TYR A 33 -14.09 10.65 -18.30
CA TYR A 33 -15.38 11.32 -18.21
C TYR A 33 -15.27 12.54 -17.30
N GLU A 34 -16.00 13.61 -17.63
CA GLU A 34 -15.98 14.89 -16.90
C GLU A 34 -16.26 14.70 -15.40
N SER A 35 -17.25 13.86 -15.07
CA SER A 35 -17.63 13.55 -13.68
C SER A 35 -16.48 13.01 -12.83
N TRP A 36 -15.41 12.48 -13.43
CA TRP A 36 -14.23 11.98 -12.72
C TRP A 36 -13.20 13.08 -12.44
N THR A 37 -13.51 14.34 -12.74
CA THR A 37 -12.61 15.50 -12.52
C THR A 37 -13.24 16.55 -11.62
N ILE A 38 -14.58 16.55 -11.53
CA ILE A 38 -15.36 17.54 -10.78
C ILE A 38 -15.03 17.46 -9.28
N GLY A 39 -14.85 18.63 -8.67
CA GLY A 39 -14.59 18.77 -7.22
C GLY A 39 -13.20 18.33 -6.77
N GLY A 40 -12.29 18.14 -7.71
CA GLY A 40 -10.89 17.81 -7.48
C GLY A 40 -10.04 18.90 -6.84
N VAL A 41 -8.77 18.56 -6.58
CA VAL A 41 -7.75 19.50 -6.11
C VAL A 41 -7.52 20.58 -7.18
N LYS A 42 -7.39 21.85 -6.77
CA LYS A 42 -7.13 22.95 -7.70
C LYS A 42 -5.84 22.71 -8.47
N GLY A 43 -5.91 22.81 -9.80
CA GLY A 43 -4.77 22.60 -10.70
C GLY A 43 -4.41 21.13 -10.93
N ALA A 44 -5.11 20.16 -10.33
CA ALA A 44 -4.88 18.75 -10.59
C ALA A 44 -5.18 18.39 -12.05
N ARG A 45 -4.43 17.42 -12.56
CA ARG A 45 -4.57 16.91 -13.93
C ARG A 45 -5.11 15.49 -13.88
N TYR A 46 -5.93 15.13 -14.86
CA TYR A 46 -6.59 13.84 -14.93
C TYR A 46 -6.34 13.22 -16.29
N ASN A 47 -5.88 11.97 -16.28
CA ASN A 47 -5.64 11.18 -17.47
C ASN A 47 -6.11 9.73 -17.25
N LYS A 48 -5.96 8.90 -18.28
CA LYS A 48 -6.36 7.50 -18.30
C LYS A 48 -5.27 6.66 -18.97
N SER A 49 -5.14 5.41 -18.53
CA SER A 49 -4.40 4.38 -19.24
C SER A 49 -5.16 3.06 -19.16
N LEU A 50 -4.97 2.17 -20.13
CA LEU A 50 -5.63 0.85 -20.12
C LEU A 50 -5.16 0.00 -18.94
N SER A 51 -3.91 0.17 -18.54
CA SER A 51 -3.27 -0.56 -17.46
C SER A 51 -3.61 0.05 -16.08
N GLY A 52 -3.88 1.37 -16.03
CA GLY A 52 -3.99 2.16 -14.81
C GLY A 52 -2.64 2.55 -14.22
N TRP A 53 -1.55 2.04 -14.79
CA TRP A 53 -0.19 2.38 -14.40
C TRP A 53 0.27 3.65 -15.08
N PHE A 54 1.27 4.26 -14.45
CA PHE A 54 1.99 5.38 -14.99
C PHE A 54 3.05 4.87 -15.98
N ASP A 55 3.07 5.42 -17.19
CA ASP A 55 3.98 5.06 -18.28
C ASP A 55 4.68 6.31 -18.87
N HIS A 56 5.57 6.09 -19.83
CA HIS A 56 6.33 7.17 -20.47
C HIS A 56 5.44 8.22 -21.18
N ILE A 57 4.26 7.82 -21.66
CA ILE A 57 3.32 8.75 -22.33
C ILE A 57 2.69 9.67 -21.28
N THR A 58 2.17 9.09 -20.20
CA THR A 58 1.63 9.87 -19.07
C THR A 58 2.69 10.73 -18.39
N PHE A 59 3.96 10.28 -18.37
CA PHE A 59 5.09 11.08 -17.90
C PHE A 59 5.35 12.30 -18.80
N GLY A 60 5.34 12.10 -20.12
CA GLY A 60 5.50 13.19 -21.08
C GLY A 60 4.43 14.26 -20.94
N ASP A 61 3.16 13.84 -20.83
CA ASP A 61 2.04 14.77 -20.61
C ASP A 61 2.14 15.48 -19.24
N TRP A 62 2.50 14.76 -18.18
CA TRP A 62 2.75 15.39 -16.88
C TRP A 62 3.84 16.46 -16.96
N LYS A 63 4.95 16.16 -17.63
CA LYS A 63 6.05 17.10 -17.80
C LYS A 63 5.57 18.37 -18.50
N LEU A 64 4.91 18.23 -19.65
CA LEU A 64 4.41 19.36 -20.44
C LEU A 64 3.31 20.17 -19.73
N SER A 65 2.52 19.52 -18.88
CA SER A 65 1.43 20.18 -18.15
C SER A 65 1.87 20.98 -16.93
N HIS A 66 3.04 20.69 -16.36
CA HIS A 66 3.55 21.32 -15.13
C HIS A 66 4.79 22.19 -15.36
N PHE A 67 5.54 21.96 -16.44
CA PHE A 67 6.81 22.62 -16.71
C PHE A 67 6.82 23.22 -18.11
N VAL A 68 7.54 24.33 -18.25
CA VAL A 68 7.78 24.96 -19.55
C VAL A 68 8.68 24.04 -20.39
N SER A 69 8.42 23.95 -21.69
CA SER A 69 9.14 23.06 -22.62
C SER A 69 10.67 23.29 -22.65
N SER A 70 11.15 24.47 -22.24
CA SER A 70 12.56 24.82 -22.19
C SER A 70 13.32 24.30 -20.96
N ILE A 71 12.64 23.66 -20.00
CA ILE A 71 13.29 23.11 -18.81
C ILE A 71 13.95 21.76 -19.14
N THR A 72 15.25 21.70 -18.90
CA THR A 72 16.04 20.45 -18.95
C THR A 72 15.85 19.65 -17.68
N PHE A 73 15.62 18.35 -17.82
CA PHE A 73 15.48 17.42 -16.70
C PHE A 73 16.70 16.52 -16.62
N HIS A 74 17.33 16.48 -15.44
CA HIS A 74 18.36 15.50 -15.12
C HIS A 74 17.76 14.47 -14.16
N LEU A 75 17.71 13.21 -14.60
CA LEU A 75 17.24 12.10 -13.79
C LEU A 75 18.43 11.53 -13.02
N PHE A 76 18.29 11.48 -11.69
CA PHE A 76 19.25 10.82 -10.82
C PHE A 76 18.69 9.45 -10.42
N PHE A 77 19.49 8.41 -10.62
CA PHE A 77 19.13 7.05 -10.22
C PHE A 77 19.52 6.84 -8.76
N LEU A 78 18.55 6.47 -7.94
CA LEU A 78 18.79 6.08 -6.55
C LEU A 78 19.29 4.64 -6.49
N PRO A 79 20.13 4.27 -5.50
CA PRO A 79 20.58 2.90 -5.34
C PRO A 79 19.38 1.96 -5.12
N PRO A 80 19.46 0.71 -5.60
CA PRO A 80 18.37 -0.25 -5.47
C PRO A 80 18.00 -0.49 -4.00
N ASN A 81 16.72 -0.78 -3.74
CA ASN A 81 16.16 -1.07 -2.41
C ASN A 81 16.35 0.03 -1.34
N SER A 82 16.76 1.24 -1.74
CA SER A 82 17.08 2.34 -0.82
C SER A 82 15.95 3.38 -0.67
N THR A 83 14.77 3.13 -1.22
CA THR A 83 13.62 4.06 -1.22
C THR A 83 13.32 4.65 0.17
N HIS A 84 13.33 3.82 1.21
CA HIS A 84 13.09 4.22 2.59
C HIS A 84 14.18 5.16 3.17
N MET A 85 15.29 5.34 2.45
CA MET A 85 16.42 6.18 2.86
C MET A 85 16.64 7.38 1.95
N THR A 86 16.64 7.17 0.64
CA THR A 86 17.15 8.13 -0.35
C THR A 86 16.04 8.83 -1.12
N GLN A 87 14.80 8.34 -1.08
CA GLN A 87 13.66 8.96 -1.77
C GLN A 87 12.90 9.92 -0.82
N PRO A 88 12.96 11.25 -1.02
CA PRO A 88 12.46 12.25 -0.06
C PRO A 88 11.01 12.06 0.35
N LEU A 89 10.13 11.77 -0.60
CA LEU A 89 8.69 11.63 -0.34
C LEU A 89 8.36 10.37 0.46
N ASP A 90 9.09 9.28 0.25
CA ASP A 90 8.91 8.04 0.98
C ASP A 90 9.40 8.17 2.43
N VAL A 91 10.49 8.92 2.65
CA VAL A 91 11.08 9.15 3.97
C VAL A 91 10.14 9.91 4.92
N ALA A 92 9.44 10.94 4.44
CA ALA A 92 8.70 11.83 5.35
C ALA A 92 7.28 12.20 4.89
N PHE A 93 6.97 12.20 3.60
CA PHE A 93 5.70 12.71 3.09
C PHE A 93 4.61 11.63 3.01
N PHE A 94 4.91 10.43 2.52
CA PHE A 94 3.89 9.43 2.24
C PHE A 94 3.34 8.73 3.48
N ARG A 95 4.10 8.65 4.58
CA ARG A 95 3.60 8.07 5.83
C ARG A 95 2.40 8.85 6.39
N PRO A 96 2.46 10.18 6.63
CA PRO A 96 1.31 10.95 7.10
C PRO A 96 0.18 11.00 6.06
N LEU A 97 0.50 11.09 4.76
CA LEU A 97 -0.49 11.02 3.68
C LEU A 97 -1.32 9.73 3.74
N LYS A 98 -0.66 8.57 3.86
CA LYS A 98 -1.33 7.25 3.97
C LYS A 98 -2.20 7.17 5.23
N GLY A 99 -1.73 7.73 6.34
CA GLY A 99 -2.51 7.81 7.59
C GLY A 99 -3.77 8.64 7.45
N ALA A 100 -3.68 9.84 6.86
CA ALA A 100 -4.82 10.71 6.61
C ALA A 100 -5.81 10.08 5.59
N TRP A 101 -5.28 9.46 4.54
CA TRP A 101 -6.08 8.76 3.54
C TRP A 101 -6.89 7.62 4.15
N ARG A 102 -6.26 6.80 5.00
CA ARG A 102 -6.95 5.71 5.71
C ARG A 102 -8.16 6.22 6.49
N LYS A 103 -8.02 7.31 7.24
CA LYS A 103 -9.14 7.93 8.00
C LYS A 103 -10.27 8.40 7.09
N ILE A 104 -9.95 8.94 5.91
CA ILE A 104 -10.96 9.35 4.90
C ILE A 104 -11.69 8.11 4.37
N LEU A 105 -10.95 7.05 4.04
CA LEU A 105 -11.53 5.78 3.57
C LEU A 105 -12.44 5.14 4.61
N GLU A 106 -12.04 5.11 5.88
CA GLU A 106 -12.84 4.58 6.98
C GLU A 106 -14.17 5.34 7.10
N LYS A 107 -14.13 6.67 7.12
CA LYS A 107 -15.34 7.52 7.17
C LYS A 107 -16.25 7.27 5.96
N TRP A 108 -15.68 7.13 4.77
CA TRP A 108 -16.42 6.85 3.55
C TRP A 108 -17.09 5.46 3.59
N LYS A 109 -16.36 4.43 4.02
CA LYS A 109 -16.86 3.05 4.16
C LYS A 109 -17.99 2.91 5.19
N MET A 110 -18.00 3.71 6.25
CA MET A 110 -19.08 3.71 7.24
C MET A 110 -20.41 4.26 6.68
N ARG A 111 -20.34 5.08 5.62
CA ARG A 111 -21.48 5.82 5.04
C ARG A 111 -21.84 5.28 3.66
N GLU A 112 -21.68 6.09 2.61
CA GLU A 112 -22.03 5.80 1.22
C GLU A 112 -21.23 4.62 0.62
N GLY A 113 -20.00 4.41 1.09
CA GLY A 113 -19.11 3.36 0.58
C GLY A 113 -19.34 1.96 1.15
N ARG A 114 -20.35 1.77 2.00
CA ARG A 114 -20.55 0.51 2.77
C ARG A 114 -20.66 -0.73 1.88
N LYS A 115 -21.39 -0.61 0.77
CA LYS A 115 -21.62 -1.72 -0.18
C LYS A 115 -20.65 -1.71 -1.37
N ALA A 116 -19.86 -0.65 -1.53
CA ALA A 116 -18.97 -0.49 -2.68
C ALA A 116 -17.68 -1.28 -2.47
N ALA A 117 -17.28 -2.14 -3.39
CA ALA A 117 -16.02 -2.89 -3.27
C ALA A 117 -14.78 -2.01 -3.43
N SER A 118 -14.86 -0.99 -4.29
CA SER A 118 -13.79 -0.03 -4.57
C SER A 118 -14.36 1.39 -4.63
N ILE A 119 -13.47 2.39 -4.59
CA ILE A 119 -13.86 3.79 -4.67
C ILE A 119 -14.32 4.10 -6.11
N PRO A 120 -15.55 4.61 -6.30
CA PRO A 120 -16.00 5.09 -7.59
C PRO A 120 -15.14 6.27 -8.10
N LYS A 121 -14.91 6.32 -9.41
CA LYS A 121 -14.01 7.31 -10.03
C LYS A 121 -14.52 8.75 -9.94
N ASP A 122 -15.84 8.94 -9.85
CA ASP A 122 -16.53 10.21 -9.63
C ASP A 122 -16.38 10.73 -8.19
N LYS A 123 -16.21 9.83 -7.22
CA LYS A 123 -16.00 10.20 -5.80
C LYS A 123 -14.54 10.49 -5.48
N PHE A 124 -13.61 9.85 -6.19
CA PHE A 124 -12.19 9.96 -5.93
C PHE A 124 -11.64 11.41 -5.92
N PRO A 125 -11.98 12.32 -6.87
CA PRO A 125 -11.46 13.69 -6.88
C PRO A 125 -11.75 14.47 -5.60
N HIS A 126 -12.99 14.36 -5.11
CA HIS A 126 -13.43 15.01 -3.88
C HIS A 126 -12.67 14.47 -2.67
N MET A 127 -12.51 13.15 -2.58
CA MET A 127 -11.77 12.53 -1.48
C MET A 127 -10.28 12.91 -1.50
N LEU A 128 -9.67 13.01 -2.69
CA LEU A 128 -8.29 13.47 -2.84
C LEU A 128 -8.16 14.94 -2.43
N LYS A 129 -9.15 15.78 -2.74
CA LYS A 129 -9.19 17.17 -2.28
C LYS A 129 -9.23 17.27 -0.76
N ASP A 130 -10.12 16.50 -0.11
CA ASP A 130 -10.19 16.42 1.35
C ASP A 130 -8.86 15.97 1.97
N LEU A 131 -8.18 15.02 1.31
CA LEU A 131 -6.85 14.57 1.74
C LEU A 131 -5.84 15.71 1.70
N MET A 132 -5.73 16.40 0.56
CA MET A 132 -4.78 17.51 0.39
C MET A 132 -5.05 18.63 1.38
N MET A 133 -6.31 18.99 1.62
CA MET A 133 -6.68 19.99 2.64
C MET A 133 -6.26 19.57 4.05
N LYS A 134 -6.42 18.30 4.42
CA LYS A 134 -6.04 17.81 5.76
C LYS A 134 -4.53 17.80 6.02
N ILE A 135 -3.71 17.66 4.98
CA ILE A 135 -2.26 17.60 5.14
C ILE A 135 -1.58 18.95 4.89
N GLU A 136 -2.33 19.97 4.46
CA GLU A 136 -1.79 21.25 3.98
C GLU A 136 -0.82 21.89 4.98
N ASP A 137 -1.21 21.98 6.26
CA ASP A 137 -0.41 22.62 7.31
C ASP A 137 0.98 21.97 7.50
N ASN A 138 1.04 20.65 7.41
CA ASN A 138 2.27 19.88 7.63
C ASN A 138 3.00 19.52 6.32
N LYS A 139 2.39 19.80 5.16
CA LYS A 139 2.87 19.36 3.84
C LYS A 139 4.28 19.87 3.56
N ALA A 140 4.50 21.17 3.66
CA ALA A 140 5.79 21.79 3.36
C ALA A 140 6.89 21.33 4.32
N ALA A 141 6.57 21.23 5.62
CA ALA A 141 7.51 20.77 6.64
C ALA A 141 7.93 19.31 6.41
N ASN A 142 6.98 18.42 6.09
CA ASN A 142 7.26 17.01 5.80
C ASN A 142 8.13 16.85 4.55
N VAL A 143 7.87 17.62 3.49
CA VAL A 143 8.69 17.59 2.27
C VAL A 143 10.12 18.04 2.56
N LYS A 144 10.30 19.20 3.19
CA LYS A 144 11.63 19.71 3.58
C LYS A 144 12.39 18.71 4.45
N ALA A 145 11.72 18.12 5.43
CA ALA A 145 12.30 17.09 6.28
C ALA A 145 12.70 15.83 5.50
N GLY A 146 11.91 15.44 4.49
CA GLY A 146 12.22 14.34 3.58
C GLY A 146 13.51 14.58 2.81
N PHE A 147 13.65 15.76 2.18
CA PHE A 147 14.84 16.15 1.42
C PHE A 147 16.10 16.26 2.29
N ARG A 148 15.95 16.77 3.51
CA ARG A 148 17.05 16.85 4.48
C ARG A 148 17.51 15.46 4.91
N LYS A 149 16.57 14.61 5.33
CA LYS A 149 16.88 13.25 5.80
C LYS A 149 17.45 12.37 4.69
N SER A 150 16.97 12.52 3.46
CA SER A 150 17.54 11.80 2.31
C SER A 150 18.94 12.31 1.91
N GLY A 151 19.44 13.36 2.57
CA GLY A 151 20.76 13.94 2.30
C GLY A 151 20.84 14.66 0.96
N ILE A 152 19.70 14.96 0.31
CA ILE A 152 19.65 15.59 -1.01
C ILE A 152 19.71 17.11 -0.88
N TYR A 153 18.98 17.69 0.07
CA TYR A 153 18.97 19.14 0.26
C TYR A 153 18.76 19.53 1.74
N PRO A 154 19.72 20.24 2.38
CA PRO A 154 21.08 20.48 1.88
C PRO A 154 21.83 19.18 1.59
N LEU A 155 22.75 19.20 0.62
CA LEU A 155 23.48 17.99 0.22
C LEU A 155 24.37 17.50 1.38
N ASN A 156 23.99 16.39 2.01
CA ASN A 156 24.73 15.82 3.13
C ASN A 156 24.57 14.30 3.20
N ARG A 157 25.61 13.57 2.78
CA ARG A 157 25.65 12.10 2.82
C ARG A 157 25.52 11.51 4.23
N HIS A 158 25.93 12.24 5.27
CA HIS A 158 25.95 11.72 6.64
C HIS A 158 24.53 11.44 7.17
N GLU A 159 23.51 12.17 6.70
CA GLU A 159 22.10 11.94 7.06
C GLU A 159 21.59 10.57 6.60
N VAL A 160 22.16 10.02 5.51
CA VAL A 160 21.84 8.67 5.04
C VAL A 160 22.71 7.63 5.73
N LEU A 161 24.02 7.89 5.83
CA LEU A 161 24.99 6.94 6.39
C LEU A 161 24.75 6.67 7.87
N SER A 162 24.30 7.66 8.65
CA SER A 162 24.00 7.48 10.07
C SER A 162 22.81 6.54 10.34
N ARG A 163 21.99 6.26 9.33
CA ARG A 163 20.82 5.38 9.42
C ARG A 163 21.09 3.96 8.92
N LEU A 164 22.28 3.73 8.37
CA LEU A 164 22.73 2.37 8.04
C LEU A 164 23.11 1.65 9.34
N PRO A 165 22.88 0.33 9.43
CA PRO A 165 23.35 -0.47 10.55
C PRO A 165 24.86 -0.27 10.75
N GLN A 166 25.28 -0.12 12.00
CA GLN A 166 26.70 -0.09 12.34
C GLN A 166 27.22 -1.52 12.43
N MET A 167 28.53 -1.72 12.28
CA MET A 167 29.15 -3.05 12.25
C MET A 167 28.91 -3.85 13.56
N SER A 168 28.67 -3.17 14.68
CA SER A 168 28.22 -3.79 15.94
C SER A 168 26.81 -4.37 15.84
N ASP A 169 25.89 -3.66 15.19
CA ASP A 169 24.50 -4.06 15.03
C ASP A 169 24.37 -5.26 14.09
N GLU A 170 25.28 -5.38 13.11
CA GLU A 170 25.34 -6.54 12.22
C GLU A 170 25.73 -7.81 12.97
N ILE A 171 26.67 -7.76 13.92
CA ILE A 171 27.06 -8.93 14.72
C ILE A 171 25.88 -9.41 15.57
N GLU A 172 25.23 -8.50 16.30
CA GLU A 172 24.05 -8.84 17.12
C GLU A 172 22.87 -9.34 16.27
N ALA A 173 22.62 -8.74 15.11
CA ALA A 173 21.56 -9.18 14.20
C ALA A 173 21.84 -10.56 13.60
N THR A 174 23.11 -10.88 13.32
CA THR A 174 23.52 -12.19 12.80
C THR A 174 23.35 -13.27 13.86
N GLU A 175 23.77 -12.99 15.10
CA GLU A 175 23.55 -13.89 16.25
C GLU A 175 22.06 -14.14 16.48
N ALA A 176 21.24 -13.09 16.51
CA ALA A 176 19.80 -13.21 16.67
C ALA A 176 19.14 -14.00 15.52
N ALA A 177 19.56 -13.77 14.27
CA ALA A 177 19.06 -14.49 13.11
C ALA A 177 19.45 -15.98 13.16
N GLU A 178 20.67 -16.30 13.60
CA GLU A 178 21.09 -17.68 13.83
C GLU A 178 20.25 -18.36 14.90
N HIS A 179 19.98 -17.68 16.03
CA HIS A 179 19.15 -18.23 17.10
C HIS A 179 17.71 -18.50 16.64
N VAL A 180 17.10 -17.57 15.90
CA VAL A 180 15.75 -17.77 15.33
C VAL A 180 15.76 -18.91 14.32
N SER A 181 16.77 -18.98 13.45
CA SER A 181 16.92 -20.06 12.47
C SER A 181 17.03 -21.43 13.14
N ARG A 182 17.86 -21.54 14.19
CA ARG A 182 17.99 -22.77 14.98
C ARG A 182 16.67 -23.17 15.66
N ALA A 183 15.98 -22.22 16.30
CA ALA A 183 14.70 -22.48 16.95
C ALA A 183 13.63 -22.96 15.94
N VAL A 184 13.56 -22.36 14.75
CA VAL A 184 12.64 -22.78 13.70
C VAL A 184 12.98 -24.18 13.18
N VAL A 185 14.27 -24.47 12.97
CA VAL A 185 14.72 -25.80 12.53
C VAL A 185 14.38 -26.86 13.58
N GLU A 186 14.50 -26.55 14.87
CA GLU A 186 14.15 -27.45 15.97
C GLU A 186 12.65 -27.75 15.99
N VAL A 187 11.80 -26.72 15.88
CA VAL A 187 10.34 -26.88 15.73
C VAL A 187 9.99 -27.73 14.50
N LEU A 188 10.67 -27.52 13.37
CA LEU A 188 10.42 -28.29 12.16
C LEU A 188 10.88 -29.75 12.27
N LYS A 189 11.96 -30.02 13.02
CA LYS A 189 12.41 -31.39 13.31
C LYS A 189 11.41 -32.10 14.19
N ASP A 190 10.92 -31.44 15.23
CA ASP A 190 9.89 -31.99 16.11
C ASP A 190 8.63 -32.34 15.30
N LEU A 191 8.14 -31.41 14.48
CA LEU A 191 6.97 -31.63 13.61
C LEU A 191 7.13 -32.76 12.56
N ARG A 192 8.36 -33.09 12.15
CA ARG A 192 8.63 -34.10 11.09
C ARG A 192 8.97 -35.48 11.64
N TYR A 193 9.59 -35.53 12.81
CA TYR A 193 10.14 -36.76 13.38
C TYR A 193 9.49 -37.14 14.71
N SER A 194 8.53 -36.36 15.24
CA SER A 194 7.74 -36.76 16.40
C SER A 194 7.04 -38.10 16.13
N THR A 195 7.25 -39.07 17.01
CA THR A 195 6.66 -40.43 16.95
C THR A 195 5.19 -40.48 17.38
N THR A 196 4.57 -39.34 17.67
CA THR A 196 3.13 -39.26 17.91
C THR A 196 2.37 -39.47 16.59
N PRO A 197 1.49 -40.48 16.50
CA PRO A 197 0.71 -40.71 15.28
C PRO A 197 -0.22 -39.51 15.08
N ASN A 198 0.09 -38.68 14.09
CA ASN A 198 -0.77 -37.59 13.66
C ASN A 198 -1.96 -38.17 12.87
N THR A 199 -2.95 -38.70 13.58
CA THR A 199 -4.19 -39.16 12.96
C THR A 199 -5.01 -37.92 12.57
N GLN A 200 -4.72 -37.34 11.41
CA GLN A 200 -5.61 -36.33 10.84
C GLN A 200 -6.98 -36.97 10.62
N ARG A 201 -7.97 -36.60 11.44
CA ARG A 201 -9.36 -37.01 11.25
C ARG A 201 -9.81 -36.57 9.86
N LYS A 202 -10.10 -37.52 8.96
CA LYS A 202 -10.58 -37.24 7.60
C LYS A 202 -11.85 -36.40 7.71
N ARG A 203 -11.87 -35.25 7.02
CA ARG A 203 -13.04 -34.37 6.97
C ARG A 203 -14.20 -35.12 6.29
N LYS A 204 -15.24 -35.50 7.05
CA LYS A 204 -16.49 -36.02 6.50
C LYS A 204 -17.31 -34.84 5.94
N LYS A 205 -17.78 -34.97 4.69
CA LYS A 205 -18.63 -33.96 4.04
C LYS A 205 -20.05 -34.12 4.58
N ILE A 206 -20.57 -33.08 5.23
CA ILE A 206 -21.95 -33.04 5.70
C ILE A 206 -22.82 -32.44 4.59
N VAL A 207 -23.90 -33.11 4.20
CA VAL A 207 -24.85 -32.62 3.19
C VAL A 207 -26.05 -32.03 3.92
N VAL A 208 -26.18 -30.70 3.88
CA VAL A 208 -27.31 -29.97 4.49
C VAL A 208 -28.16 -29.35 3.37
N THR A 209 -29.46 -29.63 3.37
CA THR A 209 -30.41 -29.03 2.41
C THR A 209 -30.55 -27.53 2.66
N ALA A 210 -30.55 -26.73 1.59
CA ALA A 210 -30.67 -25.28 1.68
C ALA A 210 -31.93 -24.87 2.48
N GLY A 211 -31.76 -24.04 3.52
CA GLY A 211 -32.84 -23.58 4.39
C GLY A 211 -32.98 -24.32 5.73
N LYS A 212 -32.19 -25.38 5.97
CA LYS A 212 -32.10 -26.05 7.29
C LYS A 212 -30.76 -25.81 7.96
N SER A 213 -30.76 -25.70 9.30
CA SER A 213 -29.57 -25.70 10.15
C SER A 213 -29.43 -27.02 10.89
N VAL A 214 -28.20 -27.42 11.19
CA VAL A 214 -27.84 -28.61 11.98
C VAL A 214 -26.92 -28.18 13.13
N ILE A 215 -26.99 -28.88 14.26
CA ILE A 215 -26.12 -28.66 15.42
C ILE A 215 -25.13 -29.82 15.57
N GLY A 216 -24.00 -29.58 16.23
CA GLY A 216 -22.93 -30.58 16.35
C GLY A 216 -23.35 -31.88 17.04
N ALA A 217 -24.36 -31.83 17.91
CA ALA A 217 -24.90 -33.00 18.61
C ALA A 217 -25.64 -33.97 17.68
N ASP A 218 -26.17 -33.49 16.55
CA ASP A 218 -26.91 -34.31 15.58
C ASP A 218 -26.02 -35.39 14.94
N PHE A 219 -24.68 -35.23 15.01
CA PHE A 219 -23.70 -36.13 14.43
C PHE A 219 -22.99 -37.03 15.46
N GLN A 220 -23.22 -36.81 16.76
CA GLN A 220 -22.65 -37.66 17.81
C GLN A 220 -23.51 -38.91 18.04
N ALA A 221 -24.82 -38.82 17.83
CA ALA A 221 -25.74 -39.94 17.99
C ALA A 221 -25.55 -41.05 16.94
N GLU A 222 -25.16 -40.72 15.70
CA GLU A 222 -24.90 -41.71 14.64
C GLU A 222 -23.62 -42.54 14.89
N GLU A 223 -22.62 -42.00 15.59
CA GLU A 223 -21.37 -42.74 15.90
C GLU A 223 -21.61 -43.80 16.99
N GLU A 224 -22.47 -43.54 17.97
CA GLU A 224 -22.80 -44.53 19.03
C GLU A 224 -23.68 -45.69 18.53
N GLU A 225 -24.49 -45.48 17.49
CA GLU A 225 -25.35 -46.52 16.91
C GLU A 225 -24.57 -47.45 15.96
N THR A 226 -23.49 -46.94 15.35
CA THR A 226 -22.61 -47.72 14.48
C THR A 226 -21.63 -48.61 15.26
N GLU A 227 -21.30 -48.28 16.51
CA GLU A 227 -20.46 -49.11 17.39
C GLU A 227 -21.23 -50.20 18.15
N ARG A 228 -22.57 -50.24 18.04
CA ARG A 228 -23.43 -51.27 18.68
C ARG A 228 -23.95 -52.36 17.73
N GLN A 229 -23.45 -52.42 16.49
CA GLN A 229 -23.66 -53.53 15.54
C GLN A 229 -22.31 -54.19 15.21
#